data_AF-A0A200Q793-F1
#
_entry.id   AF-A0A200Q793-F1
#
_cell.length_a   1.000
_cell.length_b   1.000
_cell.length_c   1.000
_cell.angle_alpha   90.00
_cell.angle_beta   90.00
_cell.angle_gamma   90.00
#
_symmetry.space_group_name_H-M   'P 1'
#
loop_
_entity.id
_entity.type
_entity.pdbx_description
1 polymer ?
#
loop_
_entity_poly.entity_id
_entity_poly.type
_entity_poly.pdbx_seq_one_letter_code
_entity_poly.pdbx_strand_id
1 'polypeptide(L)' 'MVICSWKVKGLSERGKLLWQVLPAAIMWTVWKSRNEVVFNDANLNVEDIIVKVKLQMHFWVAKNGAFKGELNR' A
#
# COMPACT_ATOMS: atom_id res chain seq x y z
N MET A 1 4.01 16.78 -3.93
CA MET A 1 4.02 15.60 -3.02
C MET A 1 5.23 14.76 -3.39
N VAL A 2 6.28 14.77 -2.56
CA VAL A 2 7.59 14.16 -2.88
C VAL A 2 7.52 12.65 -2.58
N ILE A 3 6.95 11.88 -3.51
CA ILE A 3 6.80 10.42 -3.40
C ILE A 3 8.12 9.67 -3.73
N CYS A 4 9.10 10.34 -4.37
CA CYS A 4 10.24 9.68 -5.01
C CYS A 4 11.51 9.49 -4.14
N SER A 5 11.52 9.87 -2.86
CA SER A 5 12.78 10.01 -2.09
C SER A 5 13.03 8.94 -1.01
N TRP A 6 12.26 7.86 -0.96
CA TRP A 6 12.51 6.78 0.00
C TRP A 6 13.64 5.89 -0.51
N LYS A 7 14.89 6.30 -0.29
CA LYS A 7 16.06 5.50 -0.67
C LYS A 7 16.28 4.39 0.33
N VAL A 8 16.37 3.16 -0.16
CA VAL A 8 16.61 1.96 0.65
C VAL A 8 17.51 1.01 -0.14
N LYS A 9 18.46 0.36 0.54
CA LYS A 9 19.41 -0.58 -0.05
C LYS A 9 19.09 -2.00 0.43
N GLY A 10 19.48 -3.02 -0.35
CA GLY A 10 19.42 -4.42 0.08
C GLY A 10 18.05 -5.11 -0.04
N LEU A 11 17.07 -4.51 -0.73
CA LEU A 11 15.79 -5.18 -1.00
C LEU A 11 15.85 -6.11 -2.20
N SER A 12 15.09 -7.21 -2.12
CA SER A 12 14.77 -8.06 -3.28
C SER A 12 13.95 -7.30 -4.32
N GLU A 13 13.84 -7.83 -5.54
CA GLU A 13 13.02 -7.22 -6.60
C GLU A 13 11.56 -7.00 -6.16
N ARG A 14 10.97 -7.96 -5.44
CA ARG A 14 9.64 -7.80 -4.81
C ARG A 14 9.61 -6.68 -3.79
N GLY A 15 10.64 -6.62 -2.94
CA GLY A 15 10.77 -5.58 -1.91
C GLY A 15 10.88 -4.19 -2.52
N LYS A 16 11.64 -4.02 -3.62
CA LYS A 16 11.76 -2.76 -4.34
C LYS A 16 10.41 -2.30 -4.91
N LEU A 17 9.64 -3.20 -5.51
CA LEU A 17 8.31 -2.89 -6.02
C LEU A 17 7.35 -2.43 -4.93
N LEU A 18 7.28 -3.17 -3.82
CA LEU A 18 6.47 -2.79 -2.65
C LEU A 18 6.92 -1.42 -2.11
N TRP A 19 8.22 -1.20 -2.01
CA TRP A 19 8.77 0.05 -1.51
C TRP A 19 8.44 1.26 -2.39
N GLN A 20 8.43 1.09 -3.72
CA GLN A 20 8.04 2.14 -4.66
C GLN A 20 6.58 2.57 -4.50
N VAL A 21 5.68 1.62 -4.20
CA VAL A 21 4.24 1.90 -4.10
C VAL A 21 3.78 2.28 -2.69
N LEU A 22 4.59 1.99 -1.66
CA LEU A 22 4.25 2.21 -0.25
C LEU A 22 3.81 3.65 0.05
N PRO A 23 4.53 4.72 -0.36
CA PRO A 23 4.12 6.09 -0.02
C PRO A 23 2.76 6.46 -0.63
N ALA A 24 2.54 6.06 -1.89
CA ALA A 24 1.27 6.30 -2.57
C ALA A 24 0.12 5.52 -1.92
N ALA A 25 0.37 4.28 -1.48
CA ALA A 25 -0.63 3.45 -0.80
C ALA A 25 -1.01 4.02 0.57
N ILE A 26 -0.04 4.55 1.33
CA ILE A 26 -0.30 5.27 2.59
C ILE A 26 -1.20 6.48 2.32
N MET A 27 -0.81 7.35 1.40
CA MET A 27 -1.53 8.59 1.10
C MET A 27 -2.96 8.31 0.63
N TRP A 28 -3.13 7.36 -0.29
CA TRP A 28 -4.43 6.94 -0.79
C TRP A 28 -5.32 6.35 0.31
N THR A 29 -4.77 5.47 1.15
CA THR A 29 -5.53 4.82 2.21
C THR A 29 -5.96 5.81 3.28
N VAL A 30 -5.06 6.71 3.71
CA VAL A 30 -5.38 7.77 4.67
C VAL A 30 -6.46 8.70 4.11
N TRP A 31 -6.36 9.09 2.84
CA TRP A 31 -7.38 9.92 2.19
C TRP A 31 -8.75 9.23 2.16
N LYS A 32 -8.82 7.96 1.72
CA LYS A 32 -10.08 7.18 1.74
C LYS A 32 -10.64 7.06 3.14
N SER A 33 -9.82 6.65 4.12
CA SER A 33 -10.25 6.49 5.50
C SER A 33 -10.80 7.80 6.08
N ARG A 34 -10.18 8.94 5.78
CA ARG A 34 -10.69 10.26 6.19
C ARG A 34 -12.04 10.59 5.57
N ASN A 35 -12.25 10.25 4.30
CA ASN A 35 -13.54 10.47 3.64
C ASN A 35 -14.63 9.56 4.24
N GLU A 36 -14.32 8.31 4.55
CA GLU A 36 -15.27 7.39 5.19
C GLU A 36 -15.76 7.93 6.54
N VAL A 37 -14.89 8.54 7.36
CA VAL A 37 -15.32 9.19 8.61
C VAL A 37 -16.29 10.33 8.33
N VAL A 38 -15.93 11.20 7.37
CA VAL A 38 -16.68 12.43 7.11
C VAL A 38 -18.04 12.15 6.49
N PHE A 39 -18.14 11.19 5.58
CA PHE A 39 -19.34 10.93 4.80
C PHE A 39 -20.18 9.77 5.31
N ASN A 40 -19.58 8.81 6.03
CA ASN A 40 -20.25 7.58 6.47
C ASN A 40 -20.20 7.36 7.99
N ASP A 41 -19.77 8.37 8.77
CA ASP A 41 -19.62 8.31 10.24
C ASP A 41 -18.82 7.07 10.72
N ALA A 42 -17.85 6.66 9.91
CA ALA A 42 -17.04 5.49 10.19
C ALA A 42 -16.05 5.76 11.34
N ASN A 43 -15.71 4.72 12.11
CA ASN A 43 -14.65 4.79 13.10
C ASN A 43 -13.28 4.50 12.48
N LEU A 44 -12.23 5.17 12.98
CA LEU A 44 -10.85 4.92 12.57
C LEU A 44 -10.06 4.19 13.63
N ASN A 45 -9.49 3.06 13.23
CA ASN A 45 -8.42 2.39 13.95
C ASN A 45 -7.14 2.44 13.12
N VAL A 46 -6.02 2.81 13.74
CA VAL A 46 -4.70 2.86 13.11
C VAL A 46 -4.27 1.48 12.60
N GLU A 47 -4.58 0.42 13.34
CA GLU A 47 -4.27 -0.95 12.95
C GLU A 47 -4.98 -1.33 11.63
N ASP A 48 -6.26 -0.98 11.50
CA ASP A 48 -7.02 -1.20 10.27
C ASP A 48 -6.44 -0.41 9.10
N ILE A 49 -5.98 0.82 9.32
CA ILE A 49 -5.31 1.61 8.28
C ILE A 49 -4.03 0.92 7.84
N ILE A 50 -3.21 0.40 8.76
CA ILE A 50 -1.98 -0.32 8.43
C ILE A 50 -2.29 -1.57 7.60
N VAL A 51 -3.32 -2.34 7.96
CA VAL A 51 -3.77 -3.51 7.19
C VAL A 51 -4.23 -3.09 5.79
N LYS A 52 -5.06 -2.04 5.68
CA LYS A 52 -5.53 -1.51 4.40
C LYS A 52 -4.39 -1.03 3.51
N VAL A 53 -3.36 -0.39 4.06
CA VAL A 53 -2.15 0.00 3.31
C VAL A 53 -1.45 -1.24 2.74
N LYS A 54 -1.21 -2.27 3.56
CA LYS A 54 -0.55 -3.51 3.11
C LYS A 54 -1.34 -4.18 1.99
N LEU A 55 -2.66 -4.28 2.14
CA LEU A 55 -3.55 -4.84 1.12
C LEU A 55 -3.55 -4.01 -0.16
N GLN A 56 -3.58 -2.68 -0.05
CA GLN A 56 -3.57 -1.77 -1.19
C GLN A 56 -2.26 -1.88 -1.98
N MET A 57 -1.11 -1.93 -1.29
CA MET A 57 0.19 -2.15 -1.92
C MET A 57 0.23 -3.47 -2.66
N HIS A 58 -0.18 -4.56 -1.98
CA HIS A 58 -0.21 -5.89 -2.57
C HIS A 58 -1.09 -5.91 -3.82
N PHE A 59 -2.30 -5.36 -3.74
CA PHE A 59 -3.23 -5.27 -4.87
C PHE A 59 -2.61 -4.53 -6.08
N TRP A 60 -1.89 -3.44 -5.83
CA TRP A 60 -1.23 -2.69 -6.90
C TRP A 60 -0.06 -3.42 -7.56
N VAL A 61 0.66 -4.28 -6.83
CA VAL A 61 1.80 -5.03 -7.39
C VAL A 61 1.46 -6.47 -7.79
N ALA A 62 0.27 -6.98 -7.47
CA ALA A 62 -0.11 -8.38 -7.64
C ALA A 62 -0.02 -8.86 -9.11
N LYS A 63 -0.25 -7.97 -10.08
CA LYS A 63 -0.13 -8.28 -11.52
C LYS A 63 1.31 -8.21 -12.04
N ASN A 64 2.26 -7.77 -11.23
CA ASN A 64 3.67 -7.70 -11.61
C ASN A 64 4.26 -9.11 -11.69
N GLY A 65 5.08 -9.38 -12.71
CA GLY A 65 5.72 -10.68 -12.92
C GLY A 65 6.53 -11.17 -11.71
N ALA A 66 7.04 -10.26 -10.88
CA ALA A 66 7.71 -10.60 -9.63
C ALA A 66 6.81 -11.35 -8.62
N PHE A 67 5.49 -11.19 -8.70
CA PHE A 67 4.48 -11.79 -7.81
C PHE A 67 3.62 -12.90 -8.47
N LYS A 68 3.84 -13.20 -9.77
CA LYS A 68 3.05 -14.17 -10.56
C LYS A 68 3.06 -15.63 -10.03
N GLY A 69 3.85 -15.95 -9.01
CA GLY A 69 3.96 -17.30 -8.44
C GLY A 69 2.99 -17.63 -7.30
N GLU A 70 2.14 -16.70 -6.86
CA GLU A 70 1.24 -16.88 -5.70
C GLU A 70 -0.22 -17.16 -6.09
N LEU A 71 -0.63 -16.89 -7.33
CA LEU A 71 -2.01 -17.14 -7.82
C LEU A 71 -2.26 -18.57 -8.33
N ASN A 72 -1.21 -19.41 -8.36
CA ASN A 72 -1.27 -20.82 -8.79
C ASN A 72 -0.88 -21.79 -7.67
N ARG A 73 -0.96 -21.37 -6.41
CA ARG A 73 -0.69 -22.20 -5.23
C ARG A 73 -1.90 -22.26 -4.32
#